data_AF-A0A9C5Z7C9-F1
#
_entry.id   AF-A0A9C5Z7C9-F1
#
_cell.length_a   1.000
_cell.length_b   1.000
_cell.length_c   1.000
_cell.angle_alpha   90.00
_cell.angle_beta   90.00
_cell.angle_gamma   90.00
#
_symmetry.space_group_name_H-M   'P 1'
#
loop_
_entity.id
_entity.type
_entity.pdbx_description
1 polymer ?
#
loop_
_entity_poly.entity_id
_entity_poly.type
_entity_poly.pdbx_seq_one_letter_code
_entity_poly.pdbx_strand_id
1 'polypeptide(L)'
;MVLIAWITLKYIGVREEFGIVGALNTGVHVIMYFYYLVGAMGPQYQKYLWWKAYLTKIQIGQFWVPQIYLIATVVKGCQSPNVTMFWTITNTSVFILLFVNFYRKTYTSGQGMNEKEVRSENIKKST
;
A
#
# COMPACT_ATOMS: atom_id res chain seq x y z
N MET A 1 11.72 -1.12 0.01
CA MET A 1 12.08 0.02 -0.86
C MET A 1 13.58 0.20 -1.02
N VAL A 2 14.39 0.19 0.05
CA VAL A 2 15.83 0.55 0.01
C VAL A 2 16.67 -0.26 -0.98
N LEU A 3 16.55 -1.59 -1.01
CA LEU A 3 17.33 -2.45 -1.92
C LEU A 3 16.95 -2.24 -3.40
N ILE A 4 15.66 -2.08 -3.69
CA ILE A 4 15.17 -1.84 -5.06
C ILE A 4 15.60 -0.44 -5.52
N ALA A 5 15.42 0.57 -4.68
CA ALA A 5 15.86 1.93 -4.98
C ALA A 5 17.36 1.99 -5.29
N TRP A 6 18.18 1.26 -4.55
CA TRP A 6 19.63 1.20 -4.78
C TRP A 6 19.98 0.53 -6.12
N ILE A 7 19.34 -0.60 -6.46
CA ILE A 7 19.52 -1.28 -7.75
C ILE A 7 19.05 -0.36 -8.90
N THR A 8 17.88 0.25 -8.79
CA THR A 8 17.36 1.16 -9.83
C THR A 8 18.26 2.37 -10.03
N LEU A 9 18.72 3.01 -8.95
CA LEU A 9 19.66 4.15 -9.01
C LEU A 9 20.99 3.76 -9.65
N LYS A 10 21.51 2.57 -9.31
CA LYS A 10 22.83 2.13 -9.77
C LYS A 10 22.84 1.66 -11.23
N TYR A 11 21.77 1.03 -11.72
CA TYR A 11 21.74 0.41 -13.04
C TYR A 11 20.99 1.21 -14.12
N ILE A 12 20.03 2.07 -13.74
CA ILE A 12 19.13 2.75 -14.70
C ILE A 12 19.37 4.27 -14.73
N GLY A 13 20.07 4.82 -13.74
CA GLY A 13 20.19 6.27 -13.54
C GLY A 13 18.84 6.88 -13.13
N VAL A 14 18.86 8.10 -12.59
CA VAL A 14 17.62 8.81 -12.23
C VAL A 14 16.91 9.23 -13.50
N ARG A 15 15.96 8.40 -13.97
CA ARG A 15 14.98 8.84 -14.97
C ARG A 15 13.91 9.68 -14.27
N GLU A 16 13.40 10.68 -14.98
CA GLU A 16 12.45 11.70 -14.49
C GLU A 16 11.22 11.06 -13.81
N GLU A 17 10.79 9.93 -14.34
CA GLU A 17 9.69 9.11 -13.84
C GLU A 17 9.90 8.55 -12.42
N PHE A 18 11.13 8.23 -12.01
CA PHE A 18 11.41 7.80 -10.63
C PHE A 18 11.42 8.97 -9.65
N GLY A 19 11.77 10.19 -10.11
CA GLY A 19 11.76 11.40 -9.29
C GLY A 19 10.35 11.80 -8.87
N ILE A 20 9.40 11.77 -9.80
CA ILE A 20 7.99 12.11 -9.53
C ILE A 20 7.35 11.08 -8.59
N VAL A 21 7.61 9.78 -8.79
CA VAL A 21 7.11 8.72 -7.91
C VAL A 21 7.73 8.82 -6.51
N GLY A 22 9.02 9.12 -6.42
CA GLY A 22 9.72 9.35 -5.14
C GLY A 22 9.20 10.58 -4.39
N ALA A 23 8.91 11.68 -5.10
CA ALA A 23 8.33 12.89 -4.51
C ALA A 23 6.91 12.63 -3.96
N LEU A 24 6.06 11.92 -4.71
CA LEU A 24 4.73 11.52 -4.24
C LEU A 24 4.82 10.59 -3.02
N ASN A 25 5.74 9.61 -3.04
CA ASN A 25 5.92 8.69 -1.94
C ASN A 25 6.37 9.41 -0.66
N THR A 26 7.39 10.26 -0.75
CA THR A 26 7.88 11.06 0.39
C THR A 26 6.81 12.02 0.91
N GLY A 27 6.00 12.64 0.03
CA GLY A 27 4.87 13.48 0.44
C GLY A 27 3.82 12.72 1.25
N VAL A 28 3.40 11.53 0.79
CA VAL A 28 2.49 10.66 1.56
C VAL A 28 3.14 10.22 2.88
N HIS A 29 4.44 9.98 2.88
CA HIS A 29 5.18 9.60 4.07
C HIS A 29 5.24 10.73 5.11
N VAL A 30 5.45 11.97 4.69
CA VAL A 30 5.39 13.15 5.57
C VAL A 30 4.04 13.20 6.29
N ILE A 31 2.93 13.01 5.57
CA ILE A 31 1.58 13.02 6.16
C ILE A 31 1.40 11.86 7.15
N MET A 32 1.89 10.66 6.84
CA MET A 32 1.79 9.50 7.72
C MET A 32 2.63 9.66 9.00
N TYR A 33 3.88 10.13 8.89
CA TYR A 33 4.71 10.36 10.08
C TYR A 33 4.19 11.52 10.92
N PHE A 34 3.62 12.54 10.29
CA PHE A 34 2.93 13.61 11.01
C PHE A 34 1.77 13.06 11.85
N TYR A 35 0.96 12.16 11.28
CA TYR A 35 -0.10 11.48 12.01
C TYR A 35 0.44 10.69 13.22
N TYR A 36 1.57 10.00 13.09
CA TYR A 36 2.17 9.28 14.22
C TYR A 36 2.71 10.22 15.30
N LEU A 37 3.28 11.36 14.92
CA LEU A 37 3.74 12.38 15.86
C LEU A 37 2.57 12.96 16.66
N VAL A 38 1.45 13.25 16.01
CA VAL A 38 0.21 13.69 16.68
C VAL A 38 -0.34 12.60 17.60
N GLY A 39 -0.27 11.33 17.21
CA GLY A 39 -0.68 10.20 18.06
C GLY A 39 0.22 9.98 19.29
N ALA A 40 1.49 10.37 19.22
CA ALA A 40 2.45 10.29 20.32
C ALA A 40 2.30 11.45 21.34
N MET A 41 1.64 12.54 20.96
CA MET A 41 1.47 13.74 21.78
C MET A 41 0.43 13.60 22.91
N GLY A 42 -0.10 12.39 23.12
CA GLY A 42 -0.91 12.02 24.27
C GLY A 42 -2.38 11.69 23.96
N PRO A 43 -3.12 11.13 24.94
CA PRO A 43 -4.47 10.60 24.78
C PRO A 43 -5.53 11.66 24.41
N GLN A 44 -5.27 12.96 24.65
CA GLN A 44 -6.15 14.05 24.21
C GLN A 44 -6.21 14.19 22.69
N TYR A 45 -5.09 14.01 21.98
CA TYR A 45 -5.03 14.13 20.53
C TYR A 45 -5.47 12.86 19.81
N GLN A 46 -5.50 11.72 20.51
CA GLN A 46 -5.99 10.47 19.95
C GLN A 46 -7.46 10.53 19.51
N LYS A 47 -8.25 11.43 20.10
CA LYS A 47 -9.65 11.65 19.74
C LYS A 47 -9.82 12.18 18.31
N TYR A 48 -8.82 12.86 17.74
CA TYR A 48 -8.84 13.38 16.38
C TYR A 48 -8.30 12.40 15.33
N LEU A 49 -7.87 11.20 15.73
CA LEU A 49 -7.26 10.20 14.84
C LEU A 49 -8.27 9.41 13.99
N TRP A 50 -9.54 9.81 13.90
CA TRP A 50 -10.58 9.06 13.16
C TRP A 50 -10.24 8.90 11.68
N TRP A 51 -9.49 9.84 11.11
CA TRP A 51 -9.10 9.87 9.70
C TRP A 51 -7.99 8.89 9.31
N LYS A 52 -7.55 8.00 10.22
CA LYS A 52 -6.56 6.96 9.90
C LYS A 52 -6.93 6.09 8.70
N ALA A 53 -8.23 5.90 8.45
CA ALA A 53 -8.72 5.16 7.28
C ALA A 53 -8.38 5.86 5.97
N TYR A 54 -8.45 7.20 5.95
CA TYR A 54 -8.11 8.00 4.78
C TYR A 54 -6.62 7.96 4.49
N LEU A 55 -5.78 7.96 5.52
CA LEU A 55 -4.33 7.79 5.35
C LEU A 55 -3.98 6.45 4.70
N THR A 56 -4.58 5.36 5.17
CA THR A 56 -4.38 4.02 4.55
C THR A 56 -4.87 4.00 3.10
N LYS A 57 -6.00 4.65 2.78
CA LYS A 57 -6.49 4.77 1.40
C LYS A 57 -5.53 5.56 0.50
N ILE A 58 -5.02 6.69 0.98
CA ILE A 58 -4.02 7.51 0.26
C ILE A 58 -2.73 6.71 0.06
N GLN A 59 -2.29 5.95 1.07
CA GLN A 59 -1.14 5.06 0.99
C GLN A 59 -1.31 3.91 0.00
N ILE A 60 -2.52 3.38 -0.16
CA ILE A 60 -2.81 2.39 -1.21
C ILE A 60 -2.83 3.08 -2.58
N GLY A 61 -3.42 4.27 -2.67
CA GLY A 61 -3.48 5.08 -3.89
C GLY A 61 -2.10 5.38 -4.49
N GLN A 62 -1.11 5.75 -3.67
CA GLN A 62 0.26 5.99 -4.16
C GLN A 62 0.92 4.76 -4.79
N PHE A 63 0.50 3.53 -4.46
CA PHE A 63 1.05 2.31 -5.04
C PHE A 63 0.43 2.00 -6.41
N TRP A 64 -0.77 2.51 -6.71
CA TRP A 64 -1.41 2.35 -8.01
C TRP A 64 -0.81 3.24 -9.10
N VAL A 65 -0.39 4.45 -8.73
CA VAL A 65 0.20 5.43 -9.66
C VAL A 65 1.40 4.88 -10.44
N PRO A 66 2.47 4.36 -9.80
CA PRO A 66 3.61 3.79 -10.53
C PRO A 66 3.22 2.52 -11.29
N GLN A 67 2.25 1.75 -10.80
CA GLN A 67 1.78 0.53 -11.47
C GLN A 67 1.12 0.85 -12.82
N ILE A 68 0.24 1.85 -12.86
CA ILE A 68 -0.42 2.32 -14.08
C ILE A 68 0.60 2.93 -15.04
N TYR A 69 1.53 3.73 -14.50
CA TYR A 69 2.60 4.34 -15.30
C TYR A 69 3.47 3.27 -15.98
N LEU A 70 3.83 2.21 -15.26
CA LEU A 70 4.59 1.08 -15.81
C LEU A 70 3.84 0.40 -16.97
N ILE A 71 2.54 0.12 -16.78
CA ILE A 71 1.68 -0.49 -17.80
C ILE A 71 1.57 0.43 -19.03
N ALA A 72 1.40 1.73 -18.83
CA ALA A 72 1.33 2.72 -19.92
C ALA A 72 2.63 2.76 -20.74
N THR A 73 3.78 2.65 -20.09
CA THR A 73 5.09 2.59 -20.76
C THR A 73 5.26 1.31 -21.59
N VAL A 74 4.72 0.18 -21.12
CA VAL A 74 4.71 -1.09 -21.87
C VAL A 74 3.83 -0.99 -23.12
N VAL A 75 2.63 -0.43 -22.99
CA VAL A 75 1.69 -0.25 -24.13
C VAL A 75 2.28 0.65 -25.21
N LYS A 76 3.05 1.68 -24.82
CA LYS A 76 3.75 2.57 -25.78
C LYS A 76 4.99 1.93 -26.42
N GLY A 77 5.33 0.69 -26.11
CA GLY A 77 6.43 -0.05 -26.77
C GLY A 77 7.83 0.44 -26.42
N CYS A 78 7.99 1.22 -25.34
CA CYS A 78 9.33 1.63 -24.89
C CYS A 78 10.09 0.42 -24.33
N GLN A 79 11.25 0.10 -24.92
CA GLN A 79 12.17 -0.92 -24.42
C GLN A 79 12.62 -0.57 -23.00
N SER A 80 12.02 -1.22 -22.03
CA SER A 80 12.42 -1.14 -20.63
C SER A 80 12.68 -2.56 -20.13
N PRO A 81 13.63 -2.76 -19.22
CA PRO A 81 14.05 -4.10 -18.80
C PRO A 81 12.88 -4.82 -18.10
N ASN A 82 12.35 -5.85 -18.77
CA ASN A 82 11.20 -6.65 -18.31
C ASN A 82 11.41 -7.24 -16.90
N VAL A 83 12.66 -7.53 -16.53
CA VAL A 83 13.02 -8.09 -15.22
C VAL A 83 12.76 -7.08 -14.09
N THR A 84 13.13 -5.82 -14.27
CA THR A 84 12.92 -4.76 -13.27
C THR A 84 11.44 -4.47 -13.08
N MET A 85 10.65 -4.54 -14.16
CA MET A 85 9.20 -4.38 -14.08
C MET A 85 8.53 -5.52 -13.29
N PHE A 86 8.84 -6.76 -13.63
CA PHE A 86 8.24 -7.92 -12.96
C PHE A 86 8.56 -7.95 -11.46
N TRP A 87 9.80 -7.59 -11.10
CA TRP A 87 10.20 -7.46 -9.71
C TRP A 87 9.45 -6.34 -8.96
N THR A 88 9.29 -5.18 -9.61
CA THR A 88 8.56 -4.03 -9.04
C THR A 88 7.07 -4.31 -8.85
N ILE A 89 6.44 -4.97 -9.82
CA ILE A 89 5.02 -5.37 -9.75
C ILE A 89 4.80 -6.35 -8.60
N THR A 90 5.65 -7.37 -8.50
CA THR A 90 5.60 -8.38 -7.42
C THR A 90 5.80 -7.75 -6.05
N ASN A 91 6.72 -6.79 -5.92
CA ASN A 91 6.93 -6.10 -4.65
C ASN A 91 5.70 -5.26 -4.26
N THR A 92 5.16 -4.50 -5.23
CA THR A 92 4.01 -3.61 -5.02
C THR A 92 2.74 -4.40 -4.67
N SER A 93 2.53 -5.56 -5.29
CA SER A 93 1.38 -6.42 -5.00
C SER A 93 1.39 -6.95 -3.56
N VAL A 94 2.56 -7.31 -3.01
CA VAL A 94 2.69 -7.71 -1.61
C VAL A 94 2.32 -6.58 -0.66
N PHE A 95 2.75 -5.34 -0.92
CA PHE A 95 2.37 -4.18 -0.12
C PHE A 95 0.87 -3.91 -0.19
N ILE A 96 0.27 -3.95 -1.38
CA ILE A 96 -1.18 -3.78 -1.54
C ILE A 96 -1.93 -4.85 -0.75
N LEU A 97 -1.55 -6.13 -0.84
CA LEU A 97 -2.17 -7.21 -0.09
C LEU A 97 -2.07 -6.99 1.42
N LEU A 98 -0.91 -6.58 1.92
CA LEU A 98 -0.69 -6.30 3.33
C LEU A 98 -1.58 -5.14 3.82
N PHE A 99 -1.65 -4.05 3.04
CA PHE A 99 -2.49 -2.90 3.37
C PHE A 99 -3.98 -3.20 3.25
N VAL A 100 -4.40 -3.99 2.27
CA VAL A 100 -5.78 -4.46 2.13
C VAL A 100 -6.15 -5.37 3.29
N ASN A 101 -5.26 -6.27 3.72
CA ASN A 101 -5.47 -7.12 4.88
C ASN A 101 -5.59 -6.28 6.16
N PHE A 102 -4.69 -5.32 6.38
CA PHE A 102 -4.77 -4.37 7.49
C PHE A 102 -6.07 -3.54 7.46
N TYR A 103 -6.47 -3.05 6.28
CA TYR A 103 -7.69 -2.28 6.10
C TYR A 103 -8.93 -3.11 6.41
N ARG A 104 -9.03 -4.33 5.87
CA ARG A 104 -10.13 -5.25 6.15
C ARG A 104 -10.21 -5.59 7.64
N LYS A 105 -9.09 -5.95 8.26
CA LYS A 105 -9.02 -6.29 9.69
C LYS A 105 -9.38 -5.11 10.61
N THR A 106 -9.05 -3.89 10.20
CA THR A 106 -9.23 -2.70 11.06
C THR A 106 -10.56 -1.99 10.85
N TYR A 107 -11.11 -2.01 9.62
CA TYR A 107 -12.30 -1.24 9.24
C TYR A 107 -13.48 -2.10 8.77
N THR A 108 -13.23 -3.36 8.38
CA THR A 108 -14.27 -4.31 7.92
C THR A 108 -14.56 -5.42 8.94
N SER A 109 -13.88 -5.44 10.10
CA SER A 109 -14.24 -6.30 11.24
C SER A 109 -15.54 -5.84 11.93
N GLY A 110 -16.65 -5.90 11.19
CA GLY A 110 -17.86 -6.61 11.60
C GLY A 110 -17.88 -8.07 11.09
N GLN A 111 -16.87 -8.53 10.34
CA GLN A 111 -16.80 -9.90 9.77
C GLN A 111 -16.40 -11.02 10.75
N GLY A 112 -16.21 -10.71 12.04
CA GLY A 112 -16.20 -11.75 13.07
C GLY A 112 -17.55 -12.46 13.23
N MET A 113 -18.62 -11.95 12.61
CA MET A 113 -19.94 -12.59 12.57
C MET A 113 -20.06 -13.60 11.43
N ASN A 114 -19.69 -13.29 10.18
CA ASN A 114 -19.88 -14.22 9.06
C ASN A 114 -19.06 -15.51 9.17
N GLU A 115 -17.82 -15.44 9.67
CA GLU A 115 -16.99 -16.64 9.81
C GLU A 115 -17.40 -17.51 11.02
N LYS A 116 -17.97 -16.88 12.06
CA LYS A 116 -18.61 -17.60 13.17
C LYS A 116 -19.95 -18.20 12.76
N GLU A 117 -20.74 -17.51 11.95
CA GLU A 117 -22.03 -17.97 11.43
C GLU A 117 -21.84 -19.19 10.51
N VAL A 118 -20.91 -19.10 9.54
CA VAL A 118 -20.57 -20.20 8.64
C VAL A 118 -19.97 -21.40 9.39
N ARG A 119 -19.19 -21.16 10.45
CA ARG A 119 -18.68 -22.26 11.30
C ARG A 119 -19.76 -22.88 12.17
N SER A 120 -20.70 -22.09 12.68
CA SER A 120 -21.81 -22.58 13.51
C SER A 120 -22.86 -23.34 12.68
N GLU A 121 -23.09 -22.96 11.42
CA GLU A 121 -23.90 -23.72 10.47
C GLU A 121 -23.26 -25.06 10.08
N ASN A 122 -21.93 -25.08 9.87
CA ASN A 122 -21.23 -26.33 9.57
C ASN A 122 -21.22 -27.31 10.75
N ILE A 123 -21.15 -26.81 11.99
CA ILE A 123 -21.24 -27.65 13.20
C ILE A 123 -22.66 -28.23 13.36
N LYS A 124 -23.72 -27.45 13.08
CA LYS A 124 -25.11 -27.95 13.11
C LYS A 124 -25.44 -28.96 12.02
N LYS A 125 -24.76 -28.93 10.87
CA LYS A 125 -24.90 -29.95 9.82
C LYS A 125 -24.16 -31.25 10.13
N SER A 126 -23.26 -31.24 11.12
CA SER A 126 -22.43 -32.38 11.50
C SER A 126 -22.93 -33.14 12.74
N THR A 127 -24.03 -32.69 13.37
CA THR A 127 -24.72 -33.36 14.49
C THR A 127 -26.11 -33.78 14.02
#